data_AF-A0A537JQ33-F1
#
_entry.id   AF-A0A537JQ33-F1
#
_cell.length_a   1.000
_cell.length_b   1.000
_cell.length_c   1.000
_cell.angle_alpha   90.00
_cell.angle_beta   90.00
_cell.angle_gamma   90.00
#
_symmetry.space_group_name_H-M   'P 1'
#
loop_
_entity.id
_entity.type
_entity.pdbx_description
1 polymer ?
#
loop_
_entity_poly.entity_id
_entity_poly.type
_entity_poly.pdbx_seq_one_letter_code
_entity_poly.pdbx_strand_id
1 'polypeptide(L)' 'SQATIYFKDEIINENGNTLYDVSGRLLPVRIKRRISQNSFEIDISGLADGLYLLRVKVAGGYKTVRIIKGN' A
#
# COMPACT_ATOMS: atom_id res chain seq x y z
N SER A 1 -1.19 -13.71 1.04
CA SER A 1 0.06 -12.93 1.18
C SER A 1 -0.24 -11.55 1.72
N GLN A 2 0.72 -10.90 2.38
CA GLN A 2 0.57 -9.56 2.93
C GLN A 2 1.80 -8.70 2.61
N ALA A 3 1.63 -7.39 2.55
CA ALA A 3 2.73 -6.44 2.45
C ALA A 3 2.67 -5.47 3.63
N THR A 4 3.80 -5.29 4.31
CA THR A 4 3.96 -4.31 5.38
C THR A 4 4.50 -3.02 4.81
N ILE A 5 3.80 -1.92 5.05
CA ILE A 5 4.18 -0.58 4.64
C ILE A 5 4.65 0.18 5.87
N TYR A 6 5.84 0.76 5.78
CA TYR A 6 6.45 1.56 6.85
C TYR A 6 7.09 2.80 6.24
N PHE A 7 6.87 3.95 6.86
CA PHE A 7 7.58 5.18 6.56
C PHE A 7 8.21 5.75 7.82
N LYS A 8 9.52 5.97 7.78
CA LYS A 8 10.22 6.64 8.87
C LYS A 8 9.72 8.08 8.99
N ASP A 9 9.38 8.49 10.21
CA ASP A 9 8.98 9.86 10.58
C ASP A 9 7.74 10.43 9.85
N GLU A 10 6.90 9.56 9.27
CA GLU A 10 5.65 9.97 8.60
C GLU A 10 4.43 9.41 9.30
N ILE A 11 3.46 10.26 9.58
CA ILE A 11 2.13 9.82 10.03
C ILE A 11 1.33 9.42 8.78
N ILE A 12 0.93 8.15 8.74
CA ILE A 12 0.13 7.59 7.65
C ILE A 12 -1.34 7.93 7.89
N ASN A 13 -1.97 8.45 6.85
CA ASN A 13 -3.43 8.50 6.76
C ASN A 13 -3.88 7.31 5.90
N GLU A 14 -4.59 6.38 6.53
CA GLU A 14 -5.12 5.20 5.84
C GLU A 14 -6.27 5.55 4.88
N ASN A 15 -6.91 6.70 5.08
CA ASN A 15 -7.91 7.23 4.18
C ASN A 15 -7.21 7.95 3.00
N GLY A 16 -7.49 7.48 1.77
CA GLY A 16 -6.93 8.06 0.54
C GLY A 16 -5.75 7.28 -0.06
N ASN A 17 -5.48 6.08 0.45
CA ASN A 17 -4.54 5.16 -0.19
C ASN A 17 -5.13 4.61 -1.49
N THR A 18 -4.32 4.51 -2.55
CA THR A 18 -4.73 3.98 -3.85
C THR A 18 -3.69 3.00 -4.38
N LEU A 19 -4.13 1.87 -4.91
CA LEU A 19 -3.27 0.84 -5.50
C LEU A 19 -3.51 0.78 -7.01
N TYR A 20 -2.43 0.66 -7.78
CA TYR A 20 -2.48 0.51 -9.23
C TYR A 20 -1.68 -0.71 -9.68
N ASP A 21 -2.15 -1.39 -10.72
CA ASP A 21 -1.31 -2.34 -11.48
C ASP A 21 -0.47 -1.60 -12.54
N VAL A 22 0.38 -2.35 -13.26
CA VAL A 22 1.28 -1.79 -14.30
C VAL A 22 0.55 -1.12 -15.47
N SER A 23 -0.73 -1.41 -15.68
CA SER A 23 -1.54 -0.76 -16.72
C SER A 23 -2.13 0.58 -16.26
N GLY A 24 -1.94 0.94 -14.98
CA GLY A 24 -2.56 2.10 -14.36
C GLY A 24 -4.00 1.85 -13.88
N ARG A 25 -4.48 0.61 -13.93
CA ARG A 25 -5.81 0.26 -13.42
C ARG A 25 -5.83 0.34 -11.89
N LEU A 26 -6.82 1.07 -11.37
CA LEU A 26 -7.06 1.19 -9.93
C LEU A 26 -7.59 -0.12 -9.36
N LEU A 27 -7.01 -0.55 -8.25
CA LEU A 27 -7.40 -1.74 -7.50
C LEU A 27 -7.80 -1.36 -6.07
N PRO A 28 -8.70 -2.13 -5.43
CA PRO A 28 -9.09 -1.87 -4.05
C PRO A 28 -7.91 -2.10 -3.09
N VAL A 29 -7.65 -1.12 -2.22
CA VAL A 29 -6.70 -1.27 -1.12
C VAL A 29 -7.39 -1.99 0.03
N ARG A 30 -6.93 -3.20 0.37
CA ARG A 30 -7.44 -3.98 1.51
C ARG A 30 -6.48 -3.85 2.68
N ILE A 31 -6.73 -2.91 3.58
CA ILE A 31 -5.94 -2.77 4.82
C ILE A 31 -6.29 -3.94 5.74
N LYS A 32 -5.29 -4.76 6.06
CA LYS A 32 -5.45 -5.92 6.94
C LYS A 32 -5.46 -5.51 8.41
N ARG A 33 -4.50 -4.65 8.79
CA ARG A 33 -4.42 -4.04 10.13
C ARG A 33 -3.49 -2.83 10.14
N ARG A 34 -3.75 -1.92 11.07
CA ARG A 34 -2.81 -0.86 11.48
C ARG A 34 -1.82 -1.44 12.49
N ILE A 35 -0.52 -1.21 12.29
CA ILE A 35 0.53 -1.64 13.25
C ILE A 35 0.91 -0.46 14.17
N SER A 36 1.10 0.73 13.61
CA SER A 36 1.49 1.94 14.33
C SER A 36 1.07 3.19 13.55
N GLN A 37 1.27 4.39 14.08
CA GLN A 37 0.99 5.63 13.36
C GLN A 37 1.77 5.78 12.03
N ASN A 38 2.86 5.03 11.85
CA ASN A 38 3.69 5.07 10.66
C ASN A 38 3.81 3.73 9.92
N SER A 39 2.96 2.74 10.26
CA SER A 39 2.91 1.47 9.52
C SER A 39 1.57 0.76 9.53
N PHE A 40 1.32 0.01 8.47
CA PHE A 40 0.14 -0.82 8.28
C PHE A 40 0.45 -2.02 7.38
N GLU A 41 -0.39 -3.05 7.47
CA GLU A 41 -0.36 -4.20 6.57
C GLU A 41 -1.52 -4.11 5.59
N ILE A 42 -1.25 -4.44 4.33
CA ILE A 42 -2.27 -4.68 3.33
C ILE A 42 -2.34 -6.16 2.95
N ASP A 43 -3.55 -6.63 2.69
CA ASP A 43 -3.80 -7.93 2.09
C ASP A 43 -3.62 -7.85 0.57
N ILE A 44 -2.69 -8.64 0.06
CA ILE A 44 -2.39 -8.78 -1.37
C ILE A 44 -2.62 -10.21 -1.86
N SER A 45 -3.32 -11.05 -1.07
CA SER A 45 -3.59 -12.45 -1.40
C SER A 45 -4.41 -12.61 -2.69
N GLY A 46 -5.39 -11.72 -2.90
CA GLY A 46 -6.25 -11.74 -4.08
C GLY A 46 -5.67 -11.07 -5.33
N LEU A 47 -4.42 -10.58 -5.26
CA LEU A 47 -3.74 -9.99 -6.41
C LEU A 47 -3.01 -11.08 -7.19
N ALA A 48 -2.95 -10.95 -8.52
CA ALA A 48 -2.07 -11.79 -9.34
C ALA A 48 -0.60 -11.49 -9.03
N ASP A 49 0.30 -12.40 -9.41
CA ASP A 49 1.73 -12.09 -9.36
C ASP A 49 2.07 -10.95 -10.33
N GLY A 50 2.95 -10.05 -9.91
CA GLY A 50 3.29 -8.87 -10.67
C GLY A 50 3.75 -7.68 -9.83
N LEU A 51 3.86 -6.53 -10.49
CA LEU A 51 4.26 -5.26 -9.91
C LEU A 51 3.04 -4.37 -9.69
N TYR A 52 3.00 -3.74 -8.52
CA TYR A 52 1.96 -2.81 -8.13
C TYR A 52 2.55 -1.53 -7.56
N LEU A 53 1.80 -0.44 -7.71
CA LEU A 53 2.14 0.87 -7.21
C LEU A 53 1.12 1.29 -6.15
N LEU A 54 1.53 1.32 -4.89
CA LEU A 54 0.72 1.82 -3.78
C LEU A 54 1.07 3.28 -3.52
N ARG A 55 0.11 4.18 -3.73
CA ARG A 55 0.21 5.57 -3.30
C ARG A 55 -0.43 5.69 -1.92
N VAL A 56 0.36 6.11 -0.94
CA VAL A 56 -0.02 6.23 0.46
C VAL A 56 -0.16 7.69 0.84
N LYS A 57 -1.29 8.05 1.46
CA LYS A 57 -1.49 9.40 2.00
C LYS A 57 -0.69 9.54 3.29
N VAL A 58 0.12 10.60 3.38
CA VAL A 58 0.84 11.01 4.59
C VAL A 58 0.49 12.47 4.91
N ALA A 59 0.89 12.96 6.08
CA ALA A 59 0.60 14.33 6.52
C ALA A 59 1.00 15.39 5.47
N GLY A 60 2.20 15.26 4.89
CA GLY A 60 2.75 16.21 3.91
C GLY A 60 2.31 15.99 2.45
N GLY A 61 1.43 15.04 2.15
CA GLY A 61 1.06 14.73 0.76
C GLY A 61 0.90 13.24 0.51
N TYR A 62 1.65 12.72 -0.46
CA TYR A 62 1.62 11.30 -0.82
C TYR A 62 3.03 10.76 -1.01
N LYS A 63 3.22 9.50 -0.58
CA LYS A 63 4.40 8.71 -0.91
C LYS A 63 3.99 7.51 -1.75
N THR A 64 4.92 6.98 -2.51
CA THR A 64 4.66 5.85 -3.41
C THR A 64 5.55 4.68 -3.05
N VAL A 65 4.95 3.49 -2.96
CA VAL A 65 5.62 2.22 -2.66
C VAL A 65 5.41 1.28 -3.83
N ARG A 66 6.49 0.62 -4.26
CA ARG A 66 6.40 -0.49 -5.21
C ARG A 66 6.20 -1.79 -4.43
N ILE A 67 5.23 -2.59 -4.85
CA ILE A 67 4.96 -3.90 -4.28
C ILE A 67 5.18 -4.93 -5.38
N ILE A 68 6.12 -5.84 -5.16
CA ILE A 68 6.37 -6.97 -6.06
C ILE A 68 5.75 -8.19 -5.39
N LYS A 69 4.73 -8.76 -6.02
CA LYS A 69 4.13 -10.02 -5.61
C LYS A 69 4.67 -11.13 -6.51
N GLY A 70 5.31 -12.12 -5.91
CA GLY A 70 5.61 -13.41 -6.53
C GLY A 70 5.06 -14.55 -5.68
N ASN A 71 5.22 -15.77 -6.17
CA ASN A 71 4.97 -17.01 -5.43
C ASN A 71 5.83 -17.13 -4.17
#